data_AF-A0A395YDT4-F1
#
_entry.id   AF-A0A395YDT4-F1
#
_cell.length_a   1.000
_cell.length_b   1.000
_cell.length_c   1.000
_cell.angle_alpha   90.00
_cell.angle_beta   90.00
_cell.angle_gamma   90.00
#
_symmetry.space_group_name_H-M   'P 1'
#
loop_
_entity.id
_entity.type
_entity.pdbx_description
1 polymer ?
#
loop_
_entity_poly.entity_id
_entity_poly.type
_entity_poly.pdbx_seq_one_letter_code
_entity_poly.pdbx_strand_id
1 'polypeptide(L)' 'MLTEQRYELILLLLEDKKSITVAEVRDLLRTSESTVRRDITALDKAGKLTKVFDGAVQRMLYCDGLIQI' A
#
# COMPACT_ATOMS: atom_id res chain seq x y z
N MET A 1 -8.14 -13.89 -6.58
CA MET A 1 -7.53 -12.66 -7.11
C MET A 1 -6.04 -12.88 -7.26
N LEU A 2 -5.44 -12.38 -8.34
CA LEU A 2 -3.99 -12.42 -8.54
C LEU A 2 -3.29 -11.49 -7.53
N THR A 3 -2.03 -11.77 -7.22
CA THR A 3 -1.28 -11.02 -6.21
C THR A 3 -0.95 -9.62 -6.71
N GLU A 4 -0.58 -9.48 -7.98
CA GLU A 4 -0.22 -8.21 -8.61
C GLU A 4 -1.41 -7.24 -8.62
N GLN A 5 -2.60 -7.74 -8.97
CA GLN A 5 -3.84 -6.96 -8.90
C GLN A 5 -4.14 -6.48 -7.47
N ARG A 6 -3.81 -7.30 -6.45
CA ARG A 6 -3.96 -6.89 -5.05
C ARG A 6 -3.06 -5.72 -4.71
N TYR A 7 -1.82 -5.78 -5.19
CA TYR A 7 -0.82 -4.77 -4.91
C TYR A 7 -1.19 -3.43 -5.52
N GLU A 8 -1.66 -3.43 -6.76
CA GLU A 8 -2.16 -2.23 -7.44
C GLU A 8 -3.29 -1.57 -6.64
N LEU A 9 -4.29 -2.35 -6.22
CA LEU A 9 -5.40 -1.82 -5.43
C LEU A 9 -4.95 -1.24 -4.08
N ILE A 10 -4.00 -1.88 -3.39
CA ILE A 10 -3.42 -1.35 -2.15
C ILE A 10 -2.73 0.00 -2.40
N LEU A 11 -1.95 0.11 -3.48
CA LEU A 11 -1.24 1.34 -3.82
C LEU A 11 -2.19 2.47 -4.23
N LEU A 12 -3.26 2.17 -4.99
CA LEU A 12 -4.30 3.13 -5.34
C LEU A 12 -5.03 3.66 -4.09
N LEU A 13 -5.37 2.77 -3.15
CA LEU A 13 -5.97 3.17 -1.87
C LEU A 13 -5.04 4.09 -1.06
N LEU A 14 -3.73 3.83 -1.09
CA LEU A 14 -2.72 4.68 -0.47
C LEU A 14 -2.54 6.03 -1.17
N GLU A 15 -2.71 6.06 -2.49
CA GLU A 15 -2.64 7.30 -3.27
C GLU A 15 -3.76 8.27 -2.91
N ASP A 16 -4.98 7.73 -2.78
CA ASP A 16 -6.19 8.46 -2.41
C ASP A 16 -6.18 8.88 -0.93
N LYS A 17 -5.96 7.92 -0.02
CA LYS A 17 -6.10 8.15 1.43
C LYS A 17 -4.83 8.61 2.15
N LYS A 18 -3.66 8.51 1.52
CA LYS A 18 -2.31 8.73 2.10
C LYS A 18 -1.91 7.77 3.22
N SER A 19 -2.86 7.14 3.89
CA SER A 19 -2.66 6.09 4.90
C SER A 19 -3.81 5.10 4.85
N ILE A 20 -3.50 3.83 5.11
CA ILE A 20 -4.48 2.74 5.15
C ILE A 20 -4.19 1.82 6.33
N THR A 21 -5.22 1.21 6.89
CA THR A 21 -5.10 0.15 7.92
C THR A 21 -5.28 -1.24 7.32
N VAL A 22 -4.77 -2.25 8.02
CA VAL A 22 -4.96 -3.66 7.62
C VAL A 22 -6.44 -4.04 7.54
N ALA A 23 -7.24 -3.56 8.50
CA ALA A 23 -8.68 -3.83 8.57
C ALA A 23 -9.45 -3.22 7.40
N GLU A 24 -9.16 -1.96 7.03
CA GLU A 24 -9.82 -1.33 5.87
C GLU A 24 -9.52 -2.09 4.57
N VAL A 25 -8.26 -2.45 4.35
CA VAL A 25 -7.85 -3.17 3.13
C VAL A 25 -8.47 -4.56 3.10
N ARG A 26 -8.54 -5.24 4.26
CA ARG A 26 -9.20 -6.55 4.42
C ARG A 26 -10.65 -6.46 3.96
N ASP A 27 -11.38 -5.47 4.44
CA ASP A 27 -12.81 -5.31 4.18
C ASP A 27 -13.08 -4.90 2.73
N LEU A 28 -12.26 -3.99 2.18
CA LEU A 28 -12.36 -3.53 0.78
C LEU A 28 -12.00 -4.62 -0.23
N LEU A 29 -10.92 -5.37 0.02
CA LEU A 29 -10.42 -6.41 -0.89
C LEU A 29 -11.01 -7.79 -0.60
N ARG A 30 -11.88 -7.89 0.41
CA ARG A 30 -12.51 -9.14 0.88
C ARG A 30 -11.50 -10.28 1.05
N THR A 31 -10.38 -9.97 1.70
CA THR A 31 -9.30 -10.92 1.93
C THR A 31 -9.05 -11.09 3.43
N SER A 32 -8.08 -11.93 3.83
CA SER A 32 -7.70 -12.07 5.24
C SER A 32 -6.68 -11.02 5.64
N GLU A 33 -6.67 -10.60 6.91
CA GLU A 33 -5.62 -9.70 7.42
C GLU A 33 -4.21 -10.28 7.23
N SER A 34 -4.06 -11.59 7.38
CA SER A 34 -2.79 -12.28 7.16
C SER A 34 -2.33 -12.18 5.71
N THR A 35 -3.25 -12.06 4.76
CA THR A 35 -2.94 -11.75 3.35
C THR A 35 -2.50 -10.31 3.22
N VAL A 36 -3.30 -9.35 3.72
CA VAL A 36 -2.97 -7.91 3.68
C VAL A 36 -1.62 -7.60 4.31
N ARG A 37 -1.34 -8.15 5.49
CA ARG A 37 -0.05 -7.96 6.19
C ARG A 37 1.13 -8.47 5.36
N ARG A 38 0.96 -9.60 4.66
CA ARG A 38 1.98 -10.14 3.74
C ARG A 38 2.19 -9.22 2.54
N ASP A 39 1.11 -8.75 1.94
CA ASP A 39 1.19 -7.85 0.77
C ASP A 39 1.83 -6.51 1.12
N ILE A 40 1.41 -5.88 2.23
CA ILE A 40 2.01 -4.65 2.75
C ILE A 40 3.50 -4.86 3.03
N THR A 41 3.88 -5.98 3.65
CA THR A 41 5.30 -6.29 3.92
C THR A 41 6.09 -6.46 2.63
N ALA A 42 5.51 -7.09 1.60
CA ALA A 42 6.16 -7.24 0.31
C ALA A 42 6.35 -5.89 -0.40
N LEU A 43 5.33 -5.03 -0.39
CA LEU A 43 5.37 -3.70 -1.00
C LEU A 43 6.32 -2.73 -0.27
N ASP A 44 6.40 -2.83 1.05
CA ASP A 44 7.36 -2.09 1.87
C ASP A 44 8.81 -2.48 1.53
N LYS A 45 9.08 -3.79 1.45
CA LYS A 45 10.39 -4.33 1.03
C LYS A 45 10.74 -3.93 -0.41
N ALA A 46 9.74 -3.79 -1.27
CA ALA A 46 9.91 -3.30 -2.64
C ALA A 46 10.04 -1.77 -2.74
N GLY A 47 9.97 -1.05 -1.62
CA GLY A 47 10.10 0.41 -1.57
C GLY A 47 8.91 1.17 -2.14
N LYS A 48 7.73 0.54 -2.28
CA LYS A 48 6.53 1.16 -2.88
C LYS A 48 5.67 1.90 -1.88
N LEU A 49 5.71 1.52 -0.62
CA LEU A 49 5.02 2.17 0.51
C LEU A 49 5.89 2.09 1.76
N THR A 50 5.42 2.62 2.87
CA THR A 50 6.06 2.46 4.18
C THR A 50 5.11 1.72 5.12
N LYS A 51 5.51 0.54 5.60
CA LYS A 51 4.73 -0.23 6.58
C LYS A 51 4.80 0.44 7.95
N VAL A 52 3.66 0.53 8.64
CA VAL A 52 3.55 0.97 10.04
C VAL A 52 3.03 -0.16 10.94
N PHE A 53 2.63 0.14 12.17
CA PHE A 53 2.18 -0.87 13.15
C PHE A 53 0.99 -1.69 12.64
N ASP A 54 -0.10 -1.03 12.21
CA ASP A 54 -1.34 -1.71 11.78
C ASP A 54 -1.76 -1.34 10.34
N GLY A 55 -0.79 -1.09 9.46
CA GLY A 55 -1.10 -0.67 8.11
C GLY A 55 0.08 -0.15 7.33
N ALA A 56 -0.18 0.82 6.47
CA ALA A 56 0.81 1.46 5.63
C ALA A 56 0.51 2.94 5.44
N VAL A 57 1.56 3.72 5.21
CA VAL A 57 1.48 5.11 4.78
C VAL A 57 2.15 5.28 3.41
N GLN A 58 1.69 6.27 2.66
CA GLN A 58 2.26 6.58 1.35
C GLN A 58 3.72 6.95 1.58
N ARG A 59 4.62 6.22 0.90
CA ARG A 59 6.01 6.62 0.86
C ARG A 59 6.07 7.87 0.01
N MET A 60 6.41 8.99 0.62
CA MET A 60 6.64 10.22 -0.13
C MET A 60 7.93 10.04 -0.94
N LEU A 61 7.79 9.67 -2.21
CA LEU A 61 8.89 9.66 -3.16
C LEU A 61 9.09 11.08 -3.68
N TYR A 62 9.75 11.94 -2.89
CA TYR A 62 10.38 13.13 -3.44
C TYR A 62 11.70 12.73 -4.09
N CYS A 63 11.64 12.22 -5.32
CA CYS A 63 12.70 12.28 -6.34
C CYS A 63 12.31 11.39 -7.53
N ASP A 64 11.51 11.94 -8.44
CA ASP A 64 11.58 11.63 -9.86
C ASP A 64 11.27 12.90 -10.64
N GLY A 65 12.27 13.79 -10.71
CA GLY A 65 12.58 14.63 -11.87
C GLY A 65 11.53 15.57 -12.50
N LEU A 66 10.34 15.81 -11.93
CA LEU A 66 9.34 16.70 -12.52
C LEU A 66 8.66 17.59 -11.46
N ILE A 67 9.45 18.51 -10.89
CA ILE A 67 8.95 19.86 -10.63
C ILE A 67 9.91 20.79 -11.37
N GLN A 68 9.60 21.08 -12.64
CA GLN A 68 10.06 22.33 -13.25
C GLN A 68 9.14 23.42 -12.69
N ILE A 69 9.66 24.21 -11.75
CA ILE A 69 9.24 25.60 -11.58
C ILE A 69 10.23 26.44 -12.38
#